data_AF-A0AAW7VA71-F1
#
_entry.id   AF-A0AAW7VA71-F1
#
_cell.length_a   1.000
_cell.length_b   1.000
_cell.length_c   1.000
_cell.angle_alpha   90.00
_cell.angle_beta   90.00
_cell.angle_gamma   90.00
#
_symmetry.space_group_name_H-M   'P 1'
#
loop_
_entity.id
_entity.type
_entity.pdbx_description
1 polymer ?
#
loop_
_entity_poly.entity_id
_entity_poly.type
_entity_poly.pdbx_seq_one_letter_code
_entity_poly.pdbx_strand_id
1 'polypeptide(L)'
;MGRKKSTSERFRKPTGDHYPASVNWNDAKALCQWIGEVSGKSITLPTEAKWEYAARIRGQLFQFANSDNQYNPDDPDDKLNFTHDMAPVGLYPPNPLGLYDMMGNGNEWVNDWYAEDYYKNAPEKNPQGPDKGDKKVIRGYLGPMFGLYDITRGKSEPDYEGPGNGFRCVEN
;
A
#
# COMPACT_ATOMS: atom_id res chain seq x y z
N MET A 1 -14.15 36.26 -10.08
CA MET A 1 -13.63 35.73 -8.80
C MET A 1 -13.34 34.24 -8.96
N GLY A 2 -12.07 33.86 -9.10
CA GLY A 2 -11.67 32.47 -9.27
C GLY A 2 -11.74 31.71 -7.95
N ARG A 3 -12.41 30.55 -7.94
CA ARG A 3 -12.32 29.59 -6.83
C ARG A 3 -10.88 29.09 -6.74
N LYS A 4 -10.14 29.50 -5.70
CA LYS A 4 -8.92 28.79 -5.30
C LYS A 4 -9.33 27.36 -4.95
N LYS A 5 -8.89 26.38 -5.74
CA LYS A 5 -8.91 24.97 -5.34
C LYS A 5 -8.00 24.86 -4.11
N SER A 6 -8.58 24.86 -2.92
CA SER A 6 -7.89 24.42 -1.71
C SER A 6 -7.79 22.90 -1.80
N THR A 7 -6.81 22.39 -2.54
CA THR A 7 -6.21 21.11 -2.17
C THR A 7 -5.59 21.37 -0.81
N SER A 8 -6.13 20.73 0.24
CA SER A 8 -5.58 20.82 1.60
C SER A 8 -4.07 20.60 1.56
N GLU A 9 -3.29 21.39 2.31
CA GLU A 9 -1.83 21.26 2.39
C GLU A 9 -1.36 19.82 2.66
N ARG A 10 -2.22 19.02 3.31
CA ARG A 10 -2.09 17.57 3.52
C ARG A 10 -1.78 16.75 2.26
N PHE A 11 -2.23 17.18 1.07
CA PHE A 11 -2.01 16.49 -0.20
C PHE A 11 -0.92 17.14 -1.05
N ARG A 12 -0.21 18.15 -0.51
CA ARG A 12 0.99 18.66 -1.17
C ARG A 12 1.99 17.50 -1.18
N LYS A 13 2.40 17.05 -2.37
CA LYS A 13 3.36 15.94 -2.54
C LYS A 13 4.47 16.10 -1.51
N PRO A 14 4.66 15.16 -0.56
CA PRO A 14 5.88 15.14 0.25
C PRO A 14 7.03 14.92 -0.72
N THR A 15 7.72 16.01 -1.03
CA THR A 15 8.87 16.00 -1.93
C THR A 15 10.10 15.79 -1.07
N GLY A 16 10.62 14.58 -1.05
CA GLY A 16 11.90 14.26 -0.40
C GLY A 16 12.27 12.80 -0.64
N ASP A 17 13.57 12.53 -0.75
CA ASP A 17 14.14 11.22 -1.13
C ASP A 17 13.80 10.08 -0.15
N HIS A 18 13.28 10.43 1.04
CA HIS A 18 12.90 9.48 2.08
C HIS A 18 11.40 9.25 2.18
N TYR A 19 10.56 9.91 1.39
CA TYR A 19 9.11 9.71 1.39
C TYR A 19 8.68 8.69 0.33
N PRO A 20 7.53 8.00 0.51
CA PRO A 20 6.99 7.12 -0.52
C PRO A 20 6.79 7.86 -1.85
N ALA A 21 7.18 7.22 -2.95
CA ALA A 21 6.85 7.71 -4.29
C ALA A 21 5.34 7.66 -4.50
N SER A 22 4.77 8.66 -5.17
CA SER A 22 3.35 8.69 -5.55
C SER A 22 3.24 8.80 -7.06
N VAL A 23 2.75 7.72 -7.70
CA VAL A 23 2.68 7.56 -9.16
C VAL A 23 1.42 6.78 -9.53
N ASN A 24 1.05 6.81 -10.81
CA ASN A 24 -0.01 5.96 -11.33
C ASN A 24 0.45 4.48 -11.37
N TRP A 25 -0.49 3.56 -11.60
CA TRP A 25 -0.18 2.12 -11.58
C TRP A 25 0.77 1.70 -12.71
N ASN A 26 0.63 2.32 -13.90
CA ASN A 26 1.45 1.99 -15.06
C ASN A 26 2.93 2.31 -14.79
N ASP A 27 3.21 3.48 -14.20
CA ASP A 27 4.56 3.91 -13.84
C ASP A 27 5.15 3.04 -12.71
N ALA A 28 4.35 2.71 -11.69
CA ALA A 28 4.76 1.79 -10.63
C ALA A 28 5.16 0.43 -11.20
N LYS A 29 4.33 -0.13 -12.08
CA LYS A 29 4.58 -1.41 -12.74
C LYS A 29 5.83 -1.35 -13.63
N ALA A 30 5.95 -0.31 -14.43
CA ALA A 30 7.09 -0.09 -15.33
C ALA A 30 8.40 0.03 -14.55
N LEU A 31 8.41 0.76 -13.42
CA LEU A 31 9.60 0.89 -12.59
C LEU A 31 10.02 -0.46 -12.01
N CYS A 32 9.10 -1.24 -11.43
CA CYS A 32 9.44 -2.55 -10.89
C CYS A 32 9.99 -3.50 -11.97
N GLN A 33 9.41 -3.47 -13.18
CA GLN A 33 9.91 -4.28 -14.30
C GLN A 33 11.30 -3.83 -14.76
N TRP A 34 11.52 -2.53 -14.88
CA TRP A 34 12.83 -1.96 -15.21
C TRP A 34 13.90 -2.35 -14.18
N ILE A 35 13.59 -2.30 -12.87
CA ILE A 35 14.47 -2.79 -11.81
C ILE A 35 14.81 -4.27 -12.03
N GLY A 36 13.83 -5.08 -12.44
CA GLY A 36 14.04 -6.49 -12.79
C GLY A 36 15.02 -6.67 -13.95
N GLU A 37 14.84 -5.91 -15.03
CA GLU A 37 15.72 -5.94 -16.20
C GLU A 37 17.17 -5.59 -15.84
N VAL A 38 17.39 -4.48 -15.12
CA VAL A 38 18.74 -4.03 -14.77
C VAL A 38 19.43 -4.92 -13.74
N SER A 39 18.66 -5.60 -12.88
CA SER A 39 19.20 -6.50 -11.85
C SER A 39 19.27 -7.97 -12.29
N GLY A 40 18.70 -8.34 -13.43
CA GLY A 40 18.58 -9.72 -13.88
C GLY A 40 17.61 -10.57 -13.04
N LYS A 41 16.69 -9.93 -12.30
CA LYS A 41 15.72 -10.59 -11.41
C LYS A 41 14.30 -10.47 -11.93
N SER A 42 13.43 -11.39 -11.53
CA SER A 42 12.00 -11.29 -11.84
C SER A 42 11.31 -10.34 -10.87
N ILE A 43 11.40 -9.03 -11.11
CA ILE A 43 10.82 -8.02 -10.21
C ILE A 43 9.53 -7.44 -10.78
N THR A 44 8.50 -7.33 -9.94
CA THR A 44 7.20 -6.78 -10.33
C THR A 44 6.40 -6.28 -9.13
N LEU A 45 5.19 -5.75 -9.34
CA LEU A 45 4.27 -5.42 -8.24
C LEU A 45 3.77 -6.70 -7.55
N PRO A 46 3.60 -6.74 -6.22
CA PRO A 46 3.00 -7.89 -5.53
C PRO A 46 1.59 -8.16 -6.05
N THR A 47 1.12 -9.40 -5.95
CA THR A 47 -0.33 -9.64 -6.02
C THR A 47 -1.00 -9.13 -4.75
N GLU A 48 -2.32 -8.91 -4.81
CA GLU A 48 -3.14 -8.57 -3.66
C GLU A 48 -2.91 -9.57 -2.50
N ALA A 49 -2.90 -10.87 -2.82
CA ALA A 49 -2.66 -11.91 -1.83
C ALA A 49 -1.23 -11.92 -1.28
N LYS A 50 -0.20 -11.66 -2.10
CA LYS A 50 1.18 -11.54 -1.61
C LYS A 50 1.32 -10.36 -0.64
N TRP A 51 0.70 -9.23 -0.96
CA TRP A 51 0.70 -8.05 -0.11
C TRP A 51 0.05 -8.35 1.24
N GLU A 52 -1.17 -8.92 1.23
CA GLU A 52 -1.88 -9.23 2.47
C GLU A 52 -1.18 -10.30 3.30
N TYR A 53 -0.62 -11.34 2.67
CA TYR A 53 0.16 -12.37 3.36
C TYR A 53 1.37 -11.77 4.11
N ALA A 54 2.04 -10.79 3.50
CA ALA A 54 3.17 -10.08 4.09
C ALA A 54 2.72 -9.14 5.23
N ALA A 55 1.61 -8.42 5.04
CA ALA A 55 1.03 -7.54 6.06
C ALA A 55 0.60 -8.34 7.30
N ARG A 56 0.05 -9.53 7.07
CA ARG A 56 -0.50 -10.43 8.09
C ARG A 56 0.50 -11.45 8.65
N ILE A 57 1.80 -11.19 8.59
CA ILE A 57 2.83 -12.09 9.16
C ILE A 57 2.63 -13.54 8.70
N ARG A 58 2.67 -13.73 7.38
CA ARG A 58 2.43 -15.04 6.75
C ARG A 58 0.99 -15.54 6.91
N GLY A 59 0.02 -14.63 6.82
CA GLY A 59 -1.42 -14.95 6.80
C GLY A 59 -2.05 -15.21 8.17
N GLN A 60 -1.41 -14.83 9.27
CA GLN A 60 -1.98 -14.87 10.62
C GLN A 60 -3.13 -13.85 10.78
N LEU A 61 -3.90 -13.96 11.87
CA LEU A 61 -4.90 -12.97 12.26
C LEU A 61 -4.24 -11.73 12.88
N PHE A 62 -3.38 -11.09 12.10
CA PHE A 62 -2.72 -9.83 12.43
C PHE A 62 -3.59 -8.69 11.89
N GLN A 63 -4.22 -7.94 12.79
CA GLN A 63 -5.17 -6.86 12.47
C GLN A 63 -4.44 -5.54 12.15
N PHE A 64 -3.40 -5.23 12.90
CA PHE A 64 -2.58 -4.02 12.76
C PHE A 64 -1.22 -4.45 12.25
N ALA A 65 -0.83 -4.09 11.02
CA ALA A 65 0.40 -4.58 10.39
C ALA A 65 1.67 -3.86 10.90
N ASN A 66 1.78 -3.68 12.22
CA ASN A 66 2.91 -3.08 12.94
C ASN A 66 3.68 -4.14 13.78
N SER A 67 4.53 -3.70 14.71
CA SER A 67 5.44 -4.57 15.45
C SER A 67 4.75 -5.58 16.37
N ASP A 68 3.65 -5.20 17.00
CA ASP A 68 3.05 -5.95 18.11
C ASP A 68 1.55 -6.23 17.94
N ASN A 69 0.99 -5.92 16.76
CA ASN A 69 -0.43 -6.09 16.44
C ASN A 69 -1.36 -5.31 17.37
N GLN A 70 -0.97 -4.10 17.78
CA GLN A 70 -1.77 -3.24 18.66
C GLN A 70 -1.94 -1.84 18.05
N TYR A 71 -2.98 -1.14 18.49
CA TYR A 71 -3.15 0.28 18.23
C TYR A 71 -3.54 0.97 19.52
N ASN A 72 -2.63 1.80 20.03
CA ASN A 72 -2.77 2.50 21.30
C ASN A 72 -2.84 4.01 21.02
N PRO A 73 -4.01 4.55 20.65
CA PRO A 73 -4.16 5.96 20.28
C PRO A 73 -3.87 6.93 21.43
N ASP A 74 -3.98 6.46 22.68
CA ASP A 74 -3.74 7.24 23.89
C ASP A 74 -2.30 7.11 24.41
N ASP A 75 -1.45 6.31 23.75
CA ASP A 75 -0.05 6.17 24.15
C ASP A 75 0.70 7.50 23.89
N PRO A 76 1.38 8.07 24.90
CA PRO A 76 2.17 9.28 24.71
C PRO A 76 3.37 9.07 23.76
N ASP A 77 3.82 7.83 23.53
CA ASP A 77 4.81 7.49 22.50
C ASP A 77 4.10 7.06 21.21
N ASP A 78 3.77 8.03 20.37
CA ASP A 78 3.07 7.83 19.09
C ASP A 78 3.86 6.94 18.10
N LYS A 79 5.16 6.75 18.33
CA LYS A 79 6.03 5.92 17.51
C LYS A 79 5.74 4.43 17.63
N LEU A 80 5.06 3.98 18.68
CA LEU A 80 4.68 2.57 18.83
C LEU A 80 3.52 2.18 17.89
N ASN A 81 2.83 3.17 17.32
CA ASN A 81 1.73 2.96 16.37
C ASN A 81 2.25 2.99 14.92
N PHE A 82 1.63 3.83 14.10
CA PHE A 82 1.89 4.03 12.69
C PHE A 82 1.54 5.47 12.36
N THR A 83 2.03 5.98 11.23
CA THR A 83 1.73 7.36 10.85
C THR A 83 0.25 7.55 10.52
N HIS A 84 -0.32 8.66 11.00
CA HIS A 84 -1.66 9.13 10.62
C HIS A 84 -1.63 10.07 9.39
N ASP A 85 -0.45 10.28 8.79
CA ASP A 85 -0.22 11.07 7.59
C ASP A 85 0.95 10.51 6.77
N MET A 86 1.44 11.21 5.75
CA MET A 86 2.67 10.83 5.05
C MET A 86 3.90 11.08 5.91
N ALA A 87 4.78 10.09 5.99
CA ALA A 87 6.02 10.14 6.77
C ALA A 87 7.19 9.55 5.96
N PRO A 88 8.46 9.85 6.32
CA PRO A 88 9.59 9.12 5.78
C PRO A 88 9.41 7.61 5.95
N VAL A 89 9.74 6.84 4.91
CA VAL A 89 9.68 5.37 4.91
C VAL A 89 10.52 4.83 6.07
N GLY A 90 9.95 3.89 6.82
CA GLY A 90 10.63 3.24 7.94
C GLY A 90 10.72 4.06 9.22
N LEU A 91 9.96 5.15 9.36
CA LEU A 91 9.95 5.95 10.58
C LEU A 91 9.34 5.20 11.78
N TYR A 92 8.34 4.35 11.54
CA TYR A 92 7.64 3.56 12.55
C TYR A 92 8.17 2.13 12.61
N PRO A 93 8.04 1.40 13.73
CA PRO A 93 8.50 0.03 13.86
C PRO A 93 7.96 -0.88 12.75
N PRO A 94 8.79 -1.80 12.21
CA PRO A 94 8.32 -2.74 11.20
C PRO A 94 7.44 -3.80 11.85
N ASN A 95 6.68 -4.51 11.01
CA ASN A 95 6.03 -5.73 11.43
C ASN A 95 7.07 -6.85 11.74
N PRO A 96 6.70 -7.96 12.41
CA PRO A 96 7.63 -9.06 12.72
C PRO A 96 8.40 -9.69 11.54
N LEU A 97 8.05 -9.40 10.29
CA LEU A 97 8.81 -9.80 9.10
C LEU A 97 9.88 -8.77 8.69
N GLY A 98 10.01 -7.66 9.42
CA GLY A 98 10.90 -6.56 9.07
C GLY A 98 10.33 -5.65 7.98
N LEU A 99 9.03 -5.72 7.69
CA LEU A 99 8.38 -4.88 6.70
C LEU A 99 7.81 -3.62 7.35
N TYR A 100 8.29 -2.48 6.87
CA TYR A 100 7.84 -1.16 7.29
C TYR A 100 6.62 -0.70 6.50
N ASP A 101 5.86 0.21 7.09
CA ASP A 101 4.77 0.94 6.44
C ASP A 101 3.71 0.02 5.81
N MET A 102 3.55 -1.21 6.33
CA MET A 102 2.43 -2.08 5.96
C MET A 102 1.09 -1.58 6.56
N MET A 103 1.17 -0.60 7.46
CA MET A 103 0.08 0.14 8.06
C MET A 103 0.43 1.64 8.05
N GLY A 104 -0.53 2.49 7.66
CA GLY A 104 -0.30 3.92 7.45
C GLY A 104 0.53 4.26 6.20
N ASN A 105 0.99 5.51 6.15
CA ASN A 105 1.86 6.13 5.14
C ASN A 105 1.28 6.23 3.70
N GLY A 106 0.18 5.53 3.41
CA GLY A 106 -0.59 5.69 2.18
C GLY A 106 -1.12 4.37 1.64
N ASN A 107 -1.70 4.42 0.44
CA ASN A 107 -2.08 3.22 -0.28
C ASN A 107 -0.91 2.73 -1.12
N GLU A 108 -0.88 1.43 -1.41
CA GLU A 108 0.07 0.79 -2.31
C GLU A 108 -0.64 0.07 -3.44
N TRP A 109 -0.17 0.31 -4.66
CA TRP A 109 -0.57 -0.45 -5.83
C TRP A 109 -0.14 -1.92 -5.74
N VAL A 110 -1.05 -2.81 -6.12
CA VAL A 110 -0.75 -4.23 -6.36
C VAL A 110 -1.09 -4.60 -7.81
N ASN A 111 -0.67 -5.77 -8.27
CA ASN A 111 -0.76 -6.16 -9.68
C ASN A 111 -2.21 -6.41 -10.15
N ASP A 112 -3.06 -6.85 -9.23
CA ASP A 112 -4.40 -7.38 -9.49
C ASP A 112 -5.36 -6.31 -10.04
N TRP A 113 -6.19 -6.74 -10.98
CA TRP A 113 -7.42 -6.02 -11.30
C TRP A 113 -8.43 -6.16 -10.16
N TYR A 114 -9.19 -5.11 -9.90
CA TYR A 114 -10.24 -5.16 -8.89
C TYR A 114 -11.50 -5.82 -9.47
N ALA A 115 -11.98 -6.87 -8.80
CA ALA A 115 -13.37 -7.31 -8.87
C ALA A 115 -13.93 -7.49 -7.46
N GLU A 116 -15.17 -7.07 -7.26
CA GLU A 116 -15.83 -7.07 -5.94
C GLU A 116 -16.06 -8.49 -5.42
N ASP A 117 -16.41 -9.42 -6.30
CA ASP A 117 -16.74 -10.80 -5.99
C ASP A 117 -15.58 -11.78 -6.19
N TYR A 118 -14.37 -11.29 -6.51
CA TYR A 118 -13.21 -12.12 -6.86
C TYR A 118 -12.94 -13.22 -5.82
N TYR A 119 -13.04 -12.89 -4.53
CA TYR A 119 -12.74 -13.83 -3.45
C TYR A 119 -13.67 -15.04 -3.43
N LYS A 120 -14.88 -14.96 -4.00
CA LYS A 120 -15.81 -16.11 -4.06
C LYS A 120 -15.29 -17.24 -4.94
N ASN A 121 -14.47 -16.90 -5.94
CA ASN A 121 -13.99 -17.83 -6.96
C ASN A 121 -12.46 -17.82 -7.09
N ALA A 122 -11.76 -17.18 -6.16
CA ALA A 122 -10.30 -17.07 -6.21
C ALA A 122 -9.67 -18.46 -6.05
N PRO A 123 -8.63 -18.80 -6.83
CA PRO A 123 -7.88 -20.04 -6.61
C PRO A 123 -7.17 -19.99 -5.25
N GLU A 124 -7.12 -21.11 -4.56
CA GLU A 124 -6.47 -21.21 -3.24
C GLU A 124 -4.97 -20.89 -3.28
N LYS A 125 -4.31 -21.27 -4.38
CA LYS A 125 -2.86 -21.14 -4.55
C LYS A 125 -2.54 -19.98 -5.48
N ASN A 126 -1.81 -19.00 -4.97
CA ASN A 126 -1.25 -17.87 -5.70
C ASN A 126 -2.29 -17.15 -6.60
N PRO A 127 -3.40 -16.64 -6.05
CA PRO A 127 -4.37 -15.86 -6.82
C PRO A 127 -3.71 -14.60 -7.40
N GLN A 128 -4.09 -14.27 -8.63
CA GLN A 128 -3.51 -13.19 -9.46
C GLN A 128 -4.49 -12.05 -9.74
N GLY A 129 -5.70 -12.10 -9.17
CA GLY A 129 -6.82 -11.28 -9.58
C GLY A 129 -7.54 -11.84 -10.82
N PRO A 130 -8.59 -11.17 -11.29
CA PRO A 130 -9.20 -11.46 -12.58
C PRO A 130 -8.26 -10.99 -13.73
N ASP A 131 -8.38 -11.62 -14.89
CA ASP A 131 -7.51 -11.33 -16.05
C ASP A 131 -7.65 -9.89 -16.58
N LYS A 132 -8.81 -9.27 -16.35
CA LYS A 132 -9.16 -7.92 -16.79
C LYS A 132 -10.04 -7.21 -15.77
N GLY A 133 -10.03 -5.89 -15.83
CA GLY A 133 -10.93 -5.02 -15.09
C GLY A 133 -10.70 -3.56 -15.46
N ASP A 134 -11.50 -2.68 -14.90
CA ASP A 134 -11.40 -1.24 -15.16
C ASP A 134 -10.47 -0.55 -14.15
N LYS A 135 -10.36 -1.11 -12.94
CA LYS A 135 -9.62 -0.52 -11.81
C LYS A 135 -8.58 -1.49 -11.26
N LYS A 136 -7.47 -0.96 -10.78
CA LYS A 136 -6.45 -1.73 -10.09
C LYS A 136 -6.69 -1.73 -8.59
N VAL A 137 -6.34 -2.82 -7.93
CA VAL A 137 -6.41 -2.92 -6.47
C VAL A 137 -5.35 -2.01 -5.85
N ILE A 138 -5.74 -1.33 -4.77
CA ILE A 138 -4.82 -0.68 -3.84
C ILE A 138 -5.01 -1.28 -2.45
N ARG A 139 -3.92 -1.41 -1.70
CA ARG A 139 -3.89 -1.93 -0.34
C ARG A 139 -3.29 -0.90 0.62
N GLY A 140 -3.54 -1.04 1.92
CA GLY A 140 -3.12 -0.02 2.89
C GLY A 140 -4.02 1.21 2.87
N TYR A 141 -3.71 2.19 3.71
CA TYR A 141 -4.43 3.45 3.80
C TYR A 141 -3.57 4.55 4.45
N LEU A 142 -4.01 5.80 4.34
CA LEU A 142 -3.39 6.92 5.03
C LEU A 142 -3.87 6.97 6.49
N GLY A 143 -3.08 6.39 7.40
CA GLY A 143 -3.46 6.27 8.80
C GLY A 143 -4.71 5.40 9.00
N PRO A 144 -5.32 5.42 10.19
CA PRO A 144 -6.39 4.50 10.50
C PRO A 144 -7.70 4.98 9.86
N MET A 145 -8.29 4.16 8.99
CA MET A 145 -9.66 4.40 8.53
C MET A 145 -10.65 4.11 9.68
N PHE A 146 -11.12 5.16 10.37
CA PHE A 146 -12.08 5.04 11.48
C PHE A 146 -11.64 4.10 12.62
N GLY A 147 -10.32 3.94 12.84
CA GLY A 147 -9.78 3.04 13.87
C GLY A 147 -9.95 1.54 13.57
N LEU A 148 -10.38 1.18 12.35
CA LEU A 148 -10.79 -0.18 12.01
C LEU A 148 -10.13 -0.62 10.68
N TYR A 149 -9.08 -1.44 10.81
CA TYR A 149 -8.52 -2.34 9.79
C TYR A 149 -7.79 -1.69 8.60
N ASP A 150 -6.54 -1.24 8.78
CA ASP A 150 -5.70 -0.70 7.68
C ASP A 150 -5.19 -1.73 6.67
N ILE A 151 -5.47 -3.02 6.87
CA ILE A 151 -5.35 -4.03 5.82
C ILE A 151 -6.57 -3.91 4.90
N THR A 152 -6.87 -2.69 4.45
CA THR A 152 -8.02 -2.37 3.60
C THR A 152 -7.77 -2.79 2.17
N ARG A 153 -8.87 -3.11 1.50
CA ARG A 153 -8.93 -3.33 0.05
C ARG A 153 -9.63 -2.16 -0.61
N GLY A 154 -8.89 -1.39 -1.40
CA GLY A 154 -9.41 -0.31 -2.21
C GLY A 154 -9.29 -0.60 -3.71
N LYS A 155 -9.70 0.38 -4.51
CA LYS A 155 -9.52 0.38 -5.97
C LYS A 155 -9.32 1.80 -6.48
N SER A 156 -8.52 1.94 -7.52
CA SER A 156 -8.31 3.21 -8.20
C SER A 156 -8.10 3.00 -9.71
N GLU A 157 -8.35 4.05 -10.50
CA GLU A 157 -8.07 4.03 -11.93
C GLU A 157 -6.56 3.85 -12.16
N PRO A 158 -6.11 3.01 -13.10
CA PRO A 158 -4.69 2.72 -13.29
C PRO A 158 -3.87 3.94 -13.74
N ASP A 159 -4.51 4.92 -14.38
CA ASP A 159 -3.93 6.18 -14.85
C ASP A 159 -4.13 7.35 -13.86
N TYR A 160 -4.62 7.09 -12.65
CA TYR A 160 -4.78 8.12 -11.63
C TYR A 160 -3.43 8.71 -11.20
N GLU A 161 -3.23 10.00 -11.48
CA GLU A 161 -2.00 10.76 -11.15
C GLU A 161 -2.08 11.57 -9.84
N GLY A 162 -3.17 11.40 -9.08
CA GLY A 162 -3.33 12.11 -7.81
C GLY A 162 -2.45 11.57 -6.68
N PRO A 163 -2.28 12.34 -5.59
CA PRO A 163 -1.47 11.93 -4.46
C PRO A 163 -2.11 10.75 -3.71
N GLY A 164 -1.28 9.91 -3.09
CA GLY A 164 -1.71 8.94 -2.08
C GLY A 164 -1.69 7.46 -2.51
N ASN A 165 -1.22 7.15 -3.72
CA ASN A 165 -0.94 5.78 -4.15
C ASN A 165 0.57 5.63 -4.44
N GLY A 166 1.27 4.97 -3.52
CA GLY A 166 2.62 4.47 -3.71
C GLY A 166 2.62 3.01 -4.14
N PHE A 167 3.74 2.33 -3.94
CA PHE A 167 3.91 0.93 -4.29
C PHE A 167 5.17 0.36 -3.66
N ARG A 168 5.24 -0.97 -3.65
CA ARG A 168 6.48 -1.72 -3.43
C ARG A 168 6.66 -2.76 -4.54
N CYS A 169 7.90 -3.13 -4.81
CA CYS A 169 8.21 -4.21 -5.73
C CYS A 169 8.48 -5.50 -4.97
N VAL A 170 8.26 -6.64 -5.62
CA VAL A 170 8.62 -7.97 -5.13
C VAL A 170 9.42 -8.72 -6.19
N GLU A 171 10.32 -9.57 -5.74
CA GLU A 171 10.95 -10.60 -6.57
C GLU A 171 10.03 -11.83 -6.59
N ASN A 172 9.73 -12.35 -7.78
CA ASN A 172 8.87 -13.51 -8.01
C ASN A 172 9.65 -14.83 -7.97
#